data_AF-A0A9P5WFK2-F1
#
_entry.id   AF-A0A9P5WFK2-F1
#
_cell.length_a   1.000
_cell.length_b   1.000
_cell.length_c   1.000
_cell.angle_alpha   90.00
_cell.angle_beta   90.00
_cell.angle_gamma   90.00
#
_symmetry.space_group_name_H-M   'P 1'
#
loop_
_entity.id
_entity.type
_entity.pdbx_description
1 polymer ?
#
loop_
_entity_poly.entity_id
_entity_poly.type
_entity_poly.pdbx_seq_one_letter_code
_entity_poly.pdbx_strand_id
1 'polypeptide(L)'
;MACDIVQASLPSLLDPRSSPAVMEAFKNTWDRLNSIMPHELWALTIQALLPQPYSNAFSGSTLPNSALRNGSQTLSKELAEKHQQEQQRLQKPQQDYYTFEWLVQDPLLLFKVDFRVFRSPMIFRLFVQILGAVMVGSRHWFRKQFHASQAIPLAPQNRNPTQVQRRQFKEVNLSTMLYIQDSTLIQLMLEACEARPEDLTLSTKLIKQGKNIKQGKPVNGDKGDKGDKGDKGDRGDRGDRGDKGPQMEISEALQEVRVVTFNFLHQLFIDHKIFPKLVHFQGYAMDLLPATVAGIDSIHVCLDFLQELLFANAPASMLASNSIVSSTGTGVGSGGSGEVRNDLAPQVFALRLAAHLCERFPLRNTLQMAEEVILPRLQALAISTGFSKVVLESAVILAKAFPSLRNEIFSILQETSGPQDGIALQRTIDTITYELQDLAALDKSIL
;
A
#
# COMPACT_ATOMS: atom_id res chain seq x y z
N MET A 1 17.77 -24.96 -19.55
CA MET A 1 18.47 -23.70 -19.90
C MET A 1 17.69 -22.46 -19.45
N ALA A 2 16.50 -22.16 -19.99
CA ALA A 2 15.72 -20.98 -19.56
C ALA A 2 15.30 -21.04 -18.07
N CYS A 3 14.86 -22.22 -17.62
CA CYS A 3 14.57 -22.51 -16.21
C CYS A 3 15.78 -22.23 -15.31
N ASP A 4 16.95 -22.77 -15.67
CA ASP A 4 18.18 -22.62 -14.89
C ASP A 4 18.64 -21.17 -14.80
N ILE A 5 18.53 -20.39 -15.89
CA ILE A 5 18.88 -18.97 -15.92
C ILE A 5 17.99 -18.18 -14.96
N VAL A 6 16.67 -18.37 -15.02
CA VAL A 6 15.73 -17.61 -14.20
C VAL A 6 15.79 -18.04 -12.74
N GLN A 7 15.75 -19.35 -12.45
CA GLN A 7 15.75 -19.85 -11.07
C GLN A 7 17.06 -19.59 -10.33
N ALA A 8 18.22 -19.68 -11.01
CA ALA A 8 19.50 -19.44 -10.35
C ALA A 8 19.81 -17.94 -10.21
N SER A 9 19.46 -17.13 -11.21
CA SER A 9 19.88 -15.72 -11.24
C SER A 9 18.94 -14.83 -10.42
N LEU A 10 17.62 -15.00 -10.57
CA LEU A 10 16.63 -14.04 -10.08
C LEU A 10 16.66 -13.81 -8.56
N PRO A 11 16.83 -14.83 -7.69
CA PRO A 11 16.96 -14.60 -6.25
C PRO A 11 18.18 -13.75 -5.88
N SER A 12 19.29 -13.91 -6.60
CA SER A 12 20.52 -13.14 -6.36
C SER A 12 20.38 -11.67 -6.78
N LEU A 13 19.56 -11.40 -7.80
CA LEU A 13 19.24 -10.06 -8.30
C LEU A 13 18.37 -9.23 -7.34
N LEU A 14 17.83 -9.85 -6.28
CA LEU A 14 17.15 -9.15 -5.19
C LEU A 14 18.13 -8.52 -4.18
N ASP A 15 19.43 -8.82 -4.25
CA ASP A 15 20.44 -8.12 -3.44
C ASP A 15 20.60 -6.68 -3.95
N PRO A 16 20.41 -5.64 -3.11
CA PRO A 16 20.61 -4.24 -3.48
C PRO A 16 22.00 -3.91 -4.05
N ARG A 17 23.01 -4.77 -3.80
CA ARG A 17 24.38 -4.61 -4.31
C ARG A 17 24.58 -5.17 -5.72
N SER A 18 23.53 -5.72 -6.33
CA SER A 18 23.60 -6.28 -7.68
C SER A 18 23.99 -5.21 -8.71
N SER A 19 24.93 -5.55 -9.60
CA SER A 19 25.39 -4.61 -10.62
C SER A 19 24.27 -4.26 -11.62
N PRO A 20 24.05 -2.97 -11.93
CA PRO A 20 23.04 -2.55 -12.91
C PRO A 20 23.19 -3.23 -14.28
N ALA A 21 24.42 -3.48 -14.72
CA ALA A 21 24.69 -4.16 -15.99
C ALA A 21 24.19 -5.61 -15.99
N VAL A 22 24.28 -6.30 -14.85
CA VAL A 22 23.76 -7.67 -14.70
C VAL A 22 22.23 -7.67 -14.72
N MET A 23 21.62 -6.69 -14.04
CA MET A 23 20.16 -6.50 -14.05
C MET A 23 19.64 -6.25 -15.47
N GLU A 24 20.31 -5.40 -16.24
CA GLU A 24 19.94 -5.08 -17.62
C GLU A 24 20.13 -6.28 -18.55
N ALA A 25 21.24 -7.01 -18.43
CA ALA A 25 21.48 -8.23 -19.20
C ALA A 25 20.43 -9.31 -18.91
N PHE A 26 20.05 -9.46 -17.63
CA PHE A 26 18.97 -10.36 -17.23
C PHE A 26 17.65 -9.92 -17.85
N LYS A 27 17.28 -8.64 -17.75
CA LYS A 27 16.04 -8.11 -18.33
C LYS A 27 15.96 -8.36 -19.83
N ASN A 28 17.03 -8.06 -20.58
CA ASN A 28 17.08 -8.30 -22.02
C ASN A 28 16.91 -9.77 -22.38
N THR A 29 17.46 -10.67 -21.57
CA THR A 29 17.29 -12.12 -21.73
C THR A 29 15.86 -12.53 -21.42
N TRP A 30 15.29 -12.00 -20.34
CA TRP A 30 13.90 -12.24 -19.94
C TRP A 30 12.92 -11.79 -21.02
N ASP A 31 13.10 -10.60 -21.59
CA ASP A 31 12.25 -10.06 -22.66
C ASP A 31 12.25 -10.96 -23.91
N ARG A 32 13.42 -11.53 -24.27
CA ARG A 32 13.54 -12.51 -25.37
C ARG A 32 12.87 -13.84 -25.06
N LEU A 33 12.96 -14.31 -23.82
CA LEU A 33 12.26 -15.53 -23.41
C LEU A 33 10.74 -15.31 -23.38
N ASN A 34 10.30 -14.10 -23.01
CA ASN A 34 8.90 -13.73 -22.90
C ASN A 34 8.18 -13.74 -24.26
N SER A 35 8.90 -13.47 -25.36
CA SER A 35 8.33 -13.56 -26.71
C SER A 35 8.18 -15.00 -27.22
N ILE A 36 8.88 -15.96 -26.62
CA ILE A 36 8.89 -17.37 -27.05
C ILE A 36 7.96 -18.21 -26.16
N MET A 37 8.07 -18.07 -24.84
CA MET A 37 7.41 -18.93 -23.86
C MET A 37 6.86 -18.14 -22.65
N PRO A 38 5.91 -17.21 -22.86
CA PRO A 38 5.46 -16.29 -21.82
C PRO A 38 4.88 -17.00 -20.59
N HIS A 39 3.96 -17.96 -20.77
CA HIS A 39 3.27 -18.60 -19.65
C HIS A 39 4.21 -19.38 -18.72
N GLU A 40 5.11 -20.18 -19.32
CA GLU A 40 6.12 -20.92 -18.55
C GLU A 40 7.12 -19.98 -17.89
N LEU A 41 7.55 -18.92 -18.58
CA LEU A 41 8.45 -17.92 -18.03
C LEU A 41 7.84 -17.20 -16.83
N TRP A 42 6.57 -16.79 -16.91
CA TRP A 42 5.88 -16.11 -15.80
C TRP A 42 5.80 -17.01 -14.57
N ALA A 43 5.41 -18.27 -14.75
CA ALA A 43 5.35 -19.24 -13.66
C ALA A 43 6.73 -19.49 -13.03
N LEU A 44 7.77 -19.65 -13.85
CA LEU A 44 9.17 -19.79 -13.39
C LEU A 44 9.68 -18.55 -12.66
N THR A 45 9.31 -17.36 -13.13
CA THR A 45 9.70 -16.08 -12.52
C THR A 45 9.11 -15.97 -11.12
N ILE A 46 7.81 -16.22 -10.96
CA ILE A 46 7.16 -16.17 -9.65
C ILE A 46 7.70 -17.25 -8.71
N GLN A 47 7.91 -18.47 -9.21
CA GLN A 47 8.53 -19.55 -8.45
C GLN A 47 9.92 -19.17 -7.92
N ALA A 48 10.75 -18.56 -8.77
CA ALA A 48 12.10 -18.14 -8.40
C ALA A 48 12.09 -16.98 -7.37
N LEU A 49 11.04 -16.16 -7.37
CA LEU A 49 10.87 -15.07 -6.41
C LEU A 49 10.26 -15.50 -5.08
N LEU A 50 9.84 -16.75 -4.91
CA LEU A 50 9.36 -17.23 -3.62
C LEU A 50 10.47 -17.18 -2.56
N PRO A 51 10.13 -16.89 -1.29
CA PRO A 51 11.08 -16.96 -0.19
C PRO A 51 11.71 -18.36 -0.14
N GLN A 52 13.03 -18.42 -0.30
CA GLN A 52 13.75 -19.68 -0.19
C GLN A 52 13.81 -20.07 1.29
N PRO A 53 13.47 -21.31 1.68
CA PRO A 53 13.70 -21.76 3.04
C PRO A 53 15.21 -21.67 3.31
N TYR A 54 15.60 -21.01 4.40
CA TYR A 54 16.99 -20.91 4.84
C TYR A 54 17.65 -22.29 4.81
N SER A 55 18.40 -22.59 3.75
CA SER A 55 19.29 -23.73 3.74
C SER A 55 20.53 -23.29 4.50
N ASN A 56 20.78 -23.92 5.64
CA ASN A 56 21.99 -23.72 6.42
C ASN A 56 23.20 -23.87 5.49
N ALA A 57 23.86 -22.74 5.23
CA ALA A 57 25.25 -22.72 4.85
C ALA A 57 26.05 -23.26 6.06
N PHE A 58 26.27 -24.57 6.09
CA PHE A 58 27.35 -25.33 6.74
C PHE A 58 26.84 -26.76 7.02
N SER A 59 27.06 -27.68 6.09
CA SER A 59 27.35 -29.07 6.45
C SER A 59 28.78 -29.35 6.04
N GLY A 60 29.66 -29.22 7.05
CA GLY A 60 31.06 -29.60 6.95
C GLY A 60 31.18 -31.07 6.57
N SER A 61 32.23 -31.32 5.79
CA SER A 61 32.89 -32.60 5.58
C SER A 61 32.70 -33.59 6.74
N THR A 62 32.14 -34.76 6.45
CA THR A 62 32.38 -35.95 7.26
C THR A 62 32.85 -37.08 6.36
N LEU A 63 34.07 -37.55 6.64
CA LEU A 63 34.78 -38.65 6.00
C LEU A 63 34.01 -39.99 6.09
N PRO A 64 34.29 -40.94 5.18
CA PRO A 64 33.66 -42.25 5.19
C PRO A 64 34.38 -43.17 6.19
N ASN A 65 33.65 -43.73 7.16
CA ASN A 65 34.16 -44.84 7.95
C ASN A 65 33.49 -46.15 7.53
N SER A 66 34.31 -47.01 6.95
CA SER A 66 34.10 -48.43 6.77
C SER A 66 33.93 -49.16 8.11
N ALA A 67 33.01 -50.13 8.19
CA ALA A 67 33.34 -51.56 8.35
C ALA A 67 32.32 -52.36 9.19
N LEU A 68 31.93 -53.51 8.61
CA LEU A 68 31.56 -54.78 9.24
C LEU A 68 30.24 -54.86 10.03
N ARG A 69 29.27 -55.66 9.53
CA ARG A 69 29.14 -57.11 9.87
C ARG A 69 27.78 -57.69 9.44
N ASN A 70 27.87 -58.80 8.70
CA ASN A 70 26.99 -59.97 8.55
C ASN A 70 25.45 -59.83 8.52
N GLY A 71 24.88 -60.23 7.39
CA GLY A 71 24.26 -61.56 7.25
C GLY A 71 22.92 -61.82 7.93
N SER A 72 21.90 -61.96 7.08
CA SER A 72 20.57 -62.57 7.32
C SER A 72 19.45 -61.62 7.78
N GLN A 73 18.73 -61.06 6.79
CA GLN A 73 17.29 -60.70 6.81
C GLN A 73 16.98 -59.90 5.53
N THR A 74 16.82 -60.60 4.40
CA THR A 74 16.66 -60.00 3.06
C THR A 74 15.21 -59.74 2.64
N LEU A 75 14.20 -59.96 3.49
CA LEU A 75 12.80 -59.64 3.16
C LEU A 75 12.18 -58.58 4.09
N SER A 76 12.65 -58.49 5.34
CA SER A 76 12.19 -57.47 6.29
C SER A 76 12.89 -56.12 6.10
N LYS A 77 14.13 -56.12 5.60
CA LYS A 77 14.86 -54.89 5.26
C LYS A 77 14.31 -54.21 4.01
N GLU A 78 13.93 -54.93 2.96
CA GLU A 78 13.31 -54.33 1.77
C GLU A 78 11.94 -53.71 2.08
N LEU A 79 11.14 -54.33 2.96
CA LEU A 79 9.84 -53.78 3.38
C LEU A 79 9.98 -52.58 4.32
N ALA A 80 11.03 -52.58 5.16
CA ALA A 80 11.39 -51.45 6.02
C ALA A 80 12.02 -50.30 5.23
N GLU A 81 12.86 -50.59 4.24
CA GLU A 81 13.45 -49.60 3.32
C GLU A 81 12.39 -49.01 2.37
N LYS A 82 11.38 -49.79 1.95
CA LYS A 82 10.20 -49.25 1.25
C LYS A 82 9.36 -48.36 2.15
N HIS A 83 9.08 -48.76 3.39
CA HIS A 83 8.35 -47.90 4.33
C HIS A 83 9.15 -46.65 4.74
N GLN A 84 10.48 -46.75 4.81
CA GLN A 84 11.36 -45.63 5.13
C GLN A 84 11.57 -44.72 3.91
N GLN A 85 11.58 -45.24 2.68
CA GLN A 85 11.49 -44.44 1.44
C GLN A 85 10.13 -43.78 1.27
N GLU A 86 9.03 -44.44 1.66
CA GLU A 86 7.66 -43.91 1.56
C GLU A 86 7.41 -42.86 2.66
N GLN A 87 7.91 -43.07 3.87
CA GLN A 87 7.94 -42.04 4.93
C GLN A 87 8.90 -40.89 4.62
N GLN A 88 10.02 -41.13 3.94
CA GLN A 88 10.89 -40.06 3.42
C GLN A 88 10.26 -39.31 2.21
N ARG A 89 9.44 -39.97 1.38
CA ARG A 89 8.63 -39.30 0.36
C ARG A 89 7.55 -38.40 0.99
N LEU A 90 7.01 -38.80 2.14
CA LEU A 90 6.06 -38.01 2.94
C LEU A 90 6.72 -36.88 3.76
N GLN A 91 8.06 -36.77 3.77
CA GLN A 91 8.82 -35.72 4.47
C GLN A 91 9.73 -34.87 3.55
N LYS A 92 9.69 -35.06 2.23
CA LYS A 92 10.17 -34.01 1.33
C LYS A 92 9.08 -32.94 1.27
N PRO A 93 9.38 -31.65 1.53
CA PRO A 93 8.43 -30.61 1.16
C PRO A 93 8.17 -30.79 -0.32
N GLN A 94 6.92 -31.11 -0.66
CA GLN A 94 6.47 -31.19 -2.03
C GLN A 94 6.67 -29.78 -2.58
N GLN A 95 7.75 -29.59 -3.33
CA GLN A 95 8.10 -28.31 -3.90
C GLN A 95 7.11 -28.11 -5.05
N ASP A 96 5.92 -27.62 -4.70
CA ASP A 96 4.83 -27.37 -5.64
C ASP A 96 5.34 -26.31 -6.62
N TYR A 97 5.80 -26.77 -7.79
CA TYR A 97 6.16 -25.88 -8.87
C TYR A 97 4.89 -25.17 -9.33
N TYR A 98 4.86 -23.85 -9.23
CA TYR A 98 3.78 -23.09 -9.79
C TYR A 98 3.74 -23.27 -11.30
N THR A 99 2.54 -23.54 -11.81
CA THR A 99 2.23 -23.49 -13.24
C THR A 99 1.42 -22.23 -13.50
N PHE A 100 1.42 -21.76 -14.74
CA PHE A 100 0.63 -20.58 -15.10
C PHE A 100 -0.87 -20.77 -14.81
N GLU A 101 -1.40 -21.98 -15.01
CA GLU A 101 -2.80 -22.29 -14.72
C GLU A 101 -3.14 -22.11 -13.24
N TRP A 102 -2.23 -22.49 -12.33
CA TRP A 102 -2.41 -22.28 -10.90
C TRP A 102 -2.44 -20.80 -10.53
N LEU A 103 -1.52 -20.00 -11.11
CA LEU A 103 -1.51 -18.55 -10.90
C LEU A 103 -2.79 -17.88 -11.42
N VAL A 104 -3.33 -18.37 -12.54
CA VAL A 104 -4.59 -17.91 -13.12
C VAL A 104 -5.79 -18.30 -12.25
N GLN A 105 -5.78 -19.46 -11.63
CA GLN A 105 -6.86 -19.91 -10.72
C GLN A 105 -6.84 -19.16 -9.38
N ASP A 106 -5.65 -18.88 -8.85
CA ASP A 106 -5.45 -18.10 -7.63
C ASP A 106 -4.37 -17.01 -7.82
N PRO A 107 -4.76 -15.83 -8.33
CA PRO A 107 -3.82 -14.72 -8.52
C PRO A 107 -3.17 -14.19 -7.25
N LEU A 108 -3.75 -14.45 -6.06
CA LEU A 108 -3.18 -14.01 -4.79
C LEU A 108 -1.84 -14.72 -4.50
N LEU A 109 -1.58 -15.87 -5.13
CA LEU A 109 -0.28 -16.55 -5.06
C LEU A 109 0.89 -15.68 -5.51
N LEU A 110 0.65 -14.72 -6.41
CA LEU A 110 1.68 -13.77 -6.85
C LEU A 110 2.27 -12.98 -5.67
N PHE A 111 1.48 -12.65 -4.66
CA PHE A 111 1.92 -11.85 -3.52
C PHE A 111 2.67 -12.65 -2.44
N LYS A 112 2.87 -13.96 -2.65
CA LYS A 112 3.70 -14.81 -1.77
C LYS A 112 5.20 -14.70 -2.04
N VAL A 113 5.60 -13.86 -3.00
CA VAL A 113 7.01 -13.61 -3.33
C VAL A 113 7.76 -12.90 -2.19
N ASP A 114 9.09 -12.96 -2.23
CA ASP A 114 9.97 -12.25 -1.32
C ASP A 114 9.68 -10.75 -1.32
N PHE A 115 9.56 -10.15 -0.13
CA PHE A 115 9.15 -8.75 0.03
C PHE A 115 10.12 -7.76 -0.65
N ARG A 116 11.37 -8.16 -0.89
CA ARG A 116 12.37 -7.34 -1.60
C ARG A 116 11.99 -7.05 -3.04
N VAL A 117 11.12 -7.86 -3.65
CA VAL A 117 10.53 -7.59 -4.97
C VAL A 117 9.88 -6.20 -4.98
N PHE A 118 9.16 -5.84 -3.92
CA PHE A 118 8.45 -4.56 -3.79
C PHE A 118 9.38 -3.36 -3.54
N ARG A 119 10.70 -3.56 -3.51
CA ARG A 119 11.74 -2.50 -3.44
C ARG A 119 12.85 -2.69 -4.47
N SER A 120 12.62 -3.54 -5.47
CA SER A 120 13.53 -3.74 -6.60
C SER A 120 12.85 -3.27 -7.89
N PRO A 121 13.08 -2.04 -8.38
CA PRO A 121 12.29 -1.45 -9.46
C PRO A 121 12.27 -2.25 -10.77
N MET A 122 13.36 -2.94 -11.11
CA MET A 122 13.41 -3.80 -12.30
C MET A 122 12.56 -5.05 -12.12
N ILE A 123 12.70 -5.74 -10.99
CA ILE A 123 11.95 -6.97 -10.72
C ILE A 123 10.47 -6.66 -10.48
N PHE A 124 10.17 -5.53 -9.84
CA PHE A 124 8.80 -5.05 -9.64
C PHE A 124 8.08 -4.79 -10.97
N ARG A 125 8.76 -4.24 -11.99
CA ARG A 125 8.19 -4.09 -13.34
C ARG A 125 7.82 -5.43 -13.96
N LEU A 126 8.69 -6.44 -13.83
CA LEU A 126 8.37 -7.81 -14.28
C LEU A 126 7.18 -8.40 -13.52
N PHE A 127 7.15 -8.19 -12.20
CA PHE A 127 6.05 -8.60 -11.34
C PHE A 127 4.71 -7.99 -11.79
N VAL A 128 4.65 -6.67 -12.01
CA VAL A 128 3.42 -5.99 -12.45
C VAL A 128 2.99 -6.44 -13.85
N GLN A 129 3.95 -6.70 -14.75
CA GLN A 129 3.65 -7.28 -16.07
C GLN A 129 2.99 -8.67 -15.95
N ILE A 130 3.53 -9.53 -15.09
CA ILE A 130 2.97 -10.87 -14.81
C ILE A 130 1.59 -10.74 -14.16
N LEU A 131 1.45 -9.85 -13.17
CA LEU A 131 0.17 -9.59 -12.49
C LEU A 131 -0.92 -9.20 -13.48
N GLY A 132 -0.65 -8.26 -14.39
CA GLY A 132 -1.61 -7.86 -15.42
C GLY A 132 -2.04 -9.04 -16.31
N ALA A 133 -1.09 -9.87 -16.75
CA ALA A 133 -1.39 -11.05 -17.56
C ALA A 133 -2.19 -12.11 -16.79
N VAL A 134 -1.85 -12.35 -15.52
CA VAL A 134 -2.56 -13.29 -14.64
C VAL A 134 -3.98 -12.80 -14.33
N MET A 135 -4.19 -11.51 -14.08
CA MET A 135 -5.54 -10.94 -13.87
C MET A 135 -6.43 -11.13 -15.11
N VAL A 136 -5.90 -10.85 -16.31
CA VAL A 136 -6.62 -11.10 -17.57
C VAL A 136 -6.89 -12.60 -17.75
N GLY A 137 -5.88 -13.44 -17.50
CA GLY A 137 -5.99 -14.89 -17.57
C GLY A 137 -7.04 -15.46 -16.63
N SER A 138 -7.04 -15.01 -15.36
CA SER A 138 -8.02 -15.39 -14.31
C SER A 138 -9.44 -15.12 -14.78
N ARG A 139 -9.72 -13.88 -15.21
CA ARG A 139 -11.04 -13.50 -15.73
C ARG A 139 -11.47 -14.38 -16.91
N HIS A 140 -10.57 -14.70 -17.83
CA HIS A 140 -10.87 -15.57 -18.95
C HIS A 140 -11.17 -17.02 -18.50
N TRP A 141 -10.33 -17.56 -17.62
CA TRP A 141 -10.46 -18.93 -17.11
C TRP A 141 -11.78 -19.14 -16.37
N PHE A 142 -12.12 -18.24 -15.44
CA PHE A 142 -13.36 -18.32 -14.67
C PHE A 142 -14.60 -18.17 -15.55
N ARG A 143 -14.58 -17.26 -16.54
CA ARG A 143 -15.67 -17.15 -17.53
C ARG A 143 -15.83 -18.40 -18.37
N LYS A 144 -14.73 -18.96 -18.88
CA LYS A 144 -14.74 -20.22 -19.65
C LYS A 144 -15.32 -21.36 -18.82
N GLN A 145 -14.89 -21.50 -17.56
CA GLN A 145 -15.36 -22.55 -16.65
C GLN A 145 -16.85 -22.38 -16.32
N PHE A 146 -17.31 -21.14 -16.14
CA PHE A 146 -18.72 -20.83 -15.93
C PHE A 146 -19.59 -21.21 -17.13
N HIS A 147 -19.19 -20.84 -18.35
CA HIS A 147 -19.92 -21.23 -19.57
C HIS A 147 -19.92 -22.75 -19.81
N ALA A 148 -18.79 -23.42 -19.57
CA ALA A 148 -18.71 -24.88 -19.66
C ALA A 148 -19.67 -25.57 -18.68
N SER A 149 -19.77 -25.06 -17.45
CA SER A 149 -20.68 -25.59 -16.42
C SER A 149 -22.17 -25.39 -16.78
N GLN A 150 -22.50 -24.31 -17.51
CA GLN A 150 -23.86 -24.06 -17.99
C GLN A 150 -24.24 -24.92 -19.20
N ALA A 151 -23.28 -25.29 -20.05
CA ALA A 151 -23.54 -26.04 -21.27
C ALA A 151 -23.90 -27.52 -21.06
N ILE A 152 -23.71 -28.08 -19.85
CA ILE A 152 -24.03 -29.48 -19.54
C ILE A 152 -25.56 -29.69 -19.53
N PRO A 153 -26.15 -30.49 -20.44
CA PRO A 153 -27.59 -30.73 -20.47
C PRO A 153 -28.04 -31.56 -19.26
N LEU A 154 -29.13 -31.15 -18.59
CA LEU A 154 -29.76 -31.99 -17.56
C LEU A 154 -30.49 -33.15 -18.25
N ALA A 155 -30.17 -34.39 -17.87
CA ALA A 155 -31.02 -35.51 -18.21
C ALA A 155 -32.43 -35.26 -17.63
N PRO A 156 -33.51 -35.47 -18.41
CA PRO A 156 -34.87 -35.06 -18.03
C PRO A 156 -35.46 -35.77 -16.80
N GLN A 157 -34.80 -36.79 -16.26
CA GLN A 157 -35.37 -37.72 -15.28
C GLN A 157 -34.99 -37.46 -13.81
N ASN A 158 -34.25 -36.40 -13.47
CA ASN A 158 -33.86 -36.17 -12.06
C ASN A 158 -33.84 -34.69 -11.66
N ARG A 159 -34.98 -34.02 -11.83
CA ARG A 159 -35.17 -32.62 -11.38
C ARG A 159 -35.33 -32.56 -9.85
N ASN A 160 -34.22 -32.61 -9.13
CA ASN A 160 -34.20 -32.22 -7.72
C ASN A 160 -34.22 -30.69 -7.60
N PRO A 161 -35.08 -30.09 -6.74
CA PRO A 161 -35.14 -28.63 -6.56
C PRO A 161 -33.79 -28.01 -6.17
N THR A 162 -32.91 -28.78 -5.50
CA THR A 162 -31.54 -28.41 -5.13
C THR A 162 -30.61 -28.19 -6.33
N GLN A 163 -30.84 -28.85 -7.47
CA GLN A 163 -30.03 -28.66 -8.69
C GLN A 163 -30.43 -27.40 -9.46
N VAL A 164 -31.70 -26.99 -9.37
CA VAL A 164 -32.18 -25.72 -9.93
C VAL A 164 -31.60 -24.54 -9.16
N GLN A 165 -31.45 -24.65 -7.83
CA GLN A 165 -30.82 -23.63 -6.99
C GLN A 165 -29.31 -23.48 -7.27
N ARG A 166 -28.57 -24.56 -7.54
CA ARG A 166 -27.14 -24.48 -7.94
C ARG A 166 -26.92 -23.77 -9.29
N ARG A 167 -27.90 -23.79 -10.19
CA ARG A 167 -27.91 -22.99 -11.43
C ARG A 167 -28.28 -21.52 -11.22
N GLN A 168 -28.64 -21.10 -10.01
CA GLN A 168 -28.85 -19.68 -9.68
C GLN A 168 -27.55 -18.90 -9.50
N PHE A 169 -26.38 -19.52 -9.65
CA PHE A 169 -25.14 -18.75 -9.78
C PHE A 169 -25.20 -17.95 -11.09
N LYS A 170 -25.61 -16.69 -11.00
CA LYS A 170 -25.78 -15.79 -12.14
C LYS A 170 -24.42 -15.27 -12.59
N GLU A 171 -24.33 -14.84 -13.84
CA GLU A 171 -23.17 -14.15 -14.38
C GLU A 171 -22.78 -12.90 -13.56
N VAL A 172 -23.76 -12.26 -12.94
CA VAL A 172 -23.55 -11.17 -11.98
C VAL A 172 -22.71 -11.64 -10.78
N ASN A 173 -22.97 -12.83 -10.24
CA ASN A 173 -22.20 -13.36 -9.10
C ASN A 173 -20.75 -13.64 -9.49
N LEU A 174 -20.51 -14.16 -10.70
CA LEU A 174 -19.17 -14.35 -11.24
C LEU A 174 -18.43 -13.01 -11.35
N SER A 175 -19.10 -12.01 -11.92
CA SER A 175 -18.53 -10.67 -12.08
C SER A 175 -18.20 -10.04 -10.74
N THR A 176 -19.10 -10.15 -9.76
CA THR A 176 -18.85 -9.68 -8.38
C THR A 176 -17.65 -10.38 -7.74
N MET A 177 -17.52 -11.71 -7.89
CA MET A 177 -16.36 -12.45 -7.37
C MET A 177 -15.05 -11.98 -8.02
N LEU A 178 -15.04 -11.78 -9.33
CA LEU A 178 -13.87 -11.27 -10.06
C LEU A 178 -13.52 -9.85 -9.63
N TYR A 179 -14.52 -8.98 -9.41
CA TYR A 179 -14.28 -7.63 -8.90
C TYR A 179 -13.73 -7.63 -7.47
N ILE A 180 -14.21 -8.53 -6.61
CA ILE A 180 -13.65 -8.70 -5.26
C ILE A 180 -12.18 -9.10 -5.36
N GLN A 181 -11.87 -10.14 -6.15
CA GLN A 181 -10.48 -10.60 -6.35
C GLN A 181 -9.58 -9.49 -6.90
N ASP A 182 -9.98 -8.83 -7.99
CA ASP A 182 -9.18 -7.77 -8.61
C ASP A 182 -9.02 -6.57 -7.65
N SER A 183 -10.04 -6.20 -6.86
CA SER A 183 -9.92 -5.17 -5.84
C SER A 183 -8.95 -5.53 -4.71
N THR A 184 -8.90 -6.81 -4.30
CA THR A 184 -7.91 -7.29 -3.33
C THR A 184 -6.49 -7.21 -3.90
N LEU A 185 -6.28 -7.54 -5.17
CA LEU A 185 -4.97 -7.41 -5.82
C LEU A 185 -4.54 -5.94 -5.91
N ILE A 186 -5.47 -5.02 -6.20
CA ILE A 186 -5.21 -3.58 -6.18
C ILE A 186 -4.82 -3.12 -4.77
N GLN A 187 -5.54 -3.60 -3.75
CA GLN A 187 -5.25 -3.26 -2.36
C GLN A 187 -3.82 -3.68 -1.96
N LEU A 188 -3.43 -4.91 -2.30
CA LEU A 188 -2.07 -5.40 -2.06
C LEU A 188 -1.01 -4.58 -2.84
N MET A 189 -1.35 -4.07 -4.02
CA MET A 189 -0.47 -3.15 -4.76
C MET A 189 -0.31 -1.78 -4.10
N LEU A 190 -1.39 -1.25 -3.52
CA LEU A 190 -1.34 0.00 -2.76
C LEU A 190 -0.55 -0.19 -1.46
N GLU A 191 -0.73 -1.30 -0.75
CA GLU A 191 0.07 -1.65 0.43
C GLU A 191 1.57 -1.76 0.09
N ALA A 192 1.91 -2.32 -1.07
CA ALA A 192 3.30 -2.35 -1.55
C ALA A 192 3.88 -0.93 -1.78
N CYS A 193 3.04 0.09 -1.98
CA CYS A 193 3.45 1.48 -2.19
C CYS A 193 3.57 2.29 -0.87
N GLU A 194 3.16 1.72 0.26
CA GLU A 194 3.31 2.36 1.56
C GLU A 194 4.79 2.52 1.93
N ALA A 195 5.12 3.66 2.56
CA ALA A 195 6.48 3.92 2.99
C ALA A 195 6.79 3.14 4.26
N ARG A 196 7.91 2.42 4.25
CA ARG A 196 8.45 1.76 5.44
C ARG A 196 9.52 2.63 6.08
N PRO A 197 9.85 2.42 7.36
CA PRO A 197 10.94 3.16 8.00
C PRO A 197 12.26 3.08 7.23
N GLU A 198 12.54 1.97 6.53
CA GLU A 198 13.76 1.82 5.71
C GLU A 198 13.75 2.66 4.44
N ASP A 199 12.57 3.11 3.98
CA ASP A 199 12.41 3.95 2.79
C ASP A 199 12.61 5.44 3.07
N LEU A 200 12.70 5.83 4.35
CA LEU A 200 12.79 7.23 4.76
C LEU A 200 14.25 7.63 4.96
N THR A 201 14.75 8.50 4.09
CA THR A 201 16.10 9.07 4.19
C THR A 201 16.03 10.52 4.67
N LEU A 202 17.01 10.95 5.47
CA LEU A 202 17.13 12.35 5.85
C LEU A 202 17.52 13.15 4.59
N SER A 203 16.73 14.18 4.22
CA SER A 203 17.02 14.98 3.03
C SER A 203 18.45 15.55 3.08
N THR A 204 19.28 15.09 2.15
CA THR A 204 20.67 15.55 1.94
C THR A 204 20.78 17.03 1.60
N LYS A 205 19.66 17.72 1.33
CA LYS A 205 19.63 19.17 1.03
C LYS A 205 20.15 20.02 2.19
N LEU A 206 20.07 19.53 3.44
CA LEU A 206 20.63 20.21 4.62
C LEU A 206 22.14 20.01 4.79
N ILE A 207 22.72 18.90 4.29
CA ILE A 207 24.15 18.59 4.48
C ILE A 207 25.05 19.52 3.63
N LYS A 208 24.55 20.05 2.51
CA LYS A 208 25.32 20.97 1.67
C LYS A 208 25.30 22.44 2.14
N GLN A 209 24.41 22.82 3.07
CA GLN A 209 24.37 24.18 3.64
C GLN A 209 25.03 24.30 5.03
N GLY A 210 25.50 23.20 5.63
CA GLY A 210 26.03 23.18 7.00
C GLY A 210 27.55 23.04 7.17
N LYS A 211 28.38 23.23 6.14
CA LYS A 211 29.86 23.21 6.28
C LYS A 211 30.42 24.59 6.59
N ASN A 212 30.15 25.11 7.78
CA ASN A 212 31.04 26.07 8.44
C ASN A 212 30.70 26.21 9.93
N ILE A 213 31.15 25.25 10.74
CA ILE A 213 31.33 25.49 12.18
C ILE A 213 32.72 25.00 12.56
N LYS A 214 33.58 25.98 12.84
CA LYS A 214 34.93 25.81 13.37
C LYS A 214 34.85 25.29 14.81
N GLN A 215 35.84 24.48 15.14
CA GLN A 215 36.13 23.88 16.44
C GLN A 215 36.13 24.91 17.59
N GLY A 216 35.56 24.52 18.75
CA GLY A 216 35.70 25.21 20.02
C GLY A 216 35.39 24.26 21.19
N LYS A 217 36.37 24.12 22.10
CA LYS A 217 36.47 23.19 23.26
C LYS A 217 35.30 23.28 24.29
N PRO A 218 35.08 22.22 25.09
CA PRO A 218 34.22 22.27 26.27
C PRO A 218 35.01 22.75 27.50
N VAL A 219 34.44 23.64 28.31
CA VAL A 219 34.87 23.90 29.70
C VAL A 219 33.63 24.00 30.59
N ASN A 220 33.76 23.43 31.77
CA ASN A 220 32.77 23.12 32.81
C ASN A 220 32.83 24.16 33.97
N GLY A 221 31.75 24.25 34.78
CA GLY A 221 31.66 24.99 36.07
C GLY A 221 31.19 26.45 35.94
N ASP A 222 30.37 27.07 36.79
CA ASP A 222 29.98 26.79 38.19
C ASP A 222 28.58 27.35 38.54
N LYS A 223 28.04 26.82 39.64
CA LYS A 223 26.80 27.22 40.31
C LYS A 223 26.99 28.49 41.14
N GLY A 224 26.03 29.42 41.12
CA GLY A 224 26.04 30.62 41.98
C GLY A 224 24.67 31.31 42.12
N ASP A 225 24.18 31.28 43.37
CA ASP A 225 23.30 32.18 44.13
C ASP A 225 21.95 32.74 43.64
N LYS A 226 21.02 32.63 44.59
CA LYS A 226 19.65 33.14 44.62
C LYS A 226 19.67 34.59 45.12
N GLY A 227 19.09 35.52 44.36
CA GLY A 227 18.94 36.92 44.73
C GLY A 227 17.68 37.57 44.14
N ASP A 228 16.87 38.09 45.05
CA ASP A 228 15.89 39.19 45.02
C ASP A 228 14.86 39.38 43.90
N LYS A 229 13.65 39.63 44.40
CA LYS A 229 12.42 40.00 43.70
C LYS A 229 12.48 41.50 43.34
N GLY A 230 12.42 41.81 42.05
CA GLY A 230 12.38 43.19 41.55
C GLY A 230 11.68 43.29 40.18
N ASP A 231 10.66 44.15 40.16
CA ASP A 231 10.06 44.95 39.09
C ASP A 231 9.72 44.39 37.68
N LYS A 232 8.47 44.70 37.32
CA LYS A 232 7.82 44.50 36.03
C LYS A 232 8.51 45.36 34.96
N GLY A 233 9.15 44.71 33.99
CA GLY A 233 9.79 45.35 32.84
C GLY A 233 9.84 44.44 31.61
N ASP A 234 9.24 44.95 30.54
CA ASP A 234 9.39 44.67 29.12
C ASP A 234 9.13 43.27 28.51
N ARG A 235 8.28 43.35 27.50
CA ARG A 235 7.83 42.36 26.52
C ARG A 235 9.04 41.59 25.98
N GLY A 236 9.16 40.33 26.40
CA GLY A 236 10.20 39.43 25.90
C GLY A 236 10.14 39.31 24.38
N ASP A 237 11.31 39.42 23.77
CA ASP A 237 11.51 39.17 22.35
C ASP A 237 10.90 37.82 21.95
N ARG A 238 10.22 37.87 20.81
CA ARG A 238 9.61 36.73 20.15
C ARG A 238 10.67 35.65 19.97
N GLY A 239 10.57 34.58 20.77
CA GLY A 239 11.51 33.46 20.73
C GLY A 239 11.71 32.96 19.30
N ASP A 240 12.98 32.79 18.94
CA ASP A 240 13.39 32.27 17.64
C ASP A 240 12.67 30.95 17.33
N ARG A 241 12.24 30.88 16.08
CA ARG A 241 11.58 29.78 15.40
C ARG A 241 12.07 28.41 15.87
N GLY A 242 11.12 27.52 16.18
CA GLY A 242 11.38 26.09 16.06
C GLY A 242 11.64 25.77 14.60
N ASP A 243 12.86 25.30 14.30
CA ASP A 243 13.20 24.75 13.00
C ASP A 243 12.15 23.72 12.58
N LYS A 244 11.65 23.83 11.34
CA LYS A 244 10.87 22.74 10.73
C LYS A 244 11.72 21.47 10.84
N GLY A 245 11.19 20.44 11.48
CA GLY A 245 11.87 19.15 11.61
C GLY A 245 12.37 18.63 10.25
N PRO A 246 13.41 17.79 10.23
CA PRO A 246 14.03 17.33 8.99
C PRO A 246 12.98 16.70 8.06
N GLN A 247 12.87 17.25 6.86
CA GLN A 247 11.99 16.71 5.82
C GLN A 247 12.58 15.36 5.38
N MET A 248 11.87 14.27 5.67
CA MET A 248 12.27 12.93 5.24
C MET A 248 11.95 12.78 3.74
N GLU A 249 12.93 12.35 2.96
CA GLU A 249 12.79 12.04 1.53
C GLU A 249 12.60 10.52 1.33
N ILE A 250 11.66 10.16 0.47
CA ILE A 250 11.34 8.76 0.15
C ILE A 250 12.41 8.19 -0.79
N SER A 251 12.82 6.95 -0.56
CA SER A 251 13.79 6.22 -1.38
C SER A 251 13.45 6.22 -2.87
N GLU A 252 14.47 6.33 -3.74
CA GLU A 252 14.29 6.28 -5.20
C GLU A 252 13.59 4.98 -5.64
N ALA A 253 13.91 3.87 -4.97
CA ALA A 253 13.28 2.58 -5.23
C ALA A 253 11.76 2.60 -4.98
N LEU A 254 11.31 3.17 -3.86
CA LEU A 254 9.88 3.30 -3.58
C LEU A 254 9.20 4.30 -4.53
N GLN A 255 9.89 5.38 -4.92
CA GLN A 255 9.35 6.30 -5.93
C GLN A 255 9.10 5.60 -7.26
N GLU A 256 10.06 4.80 -7.75
CA GLU A 256 9.87 4.02 -8.98
C GLU A 256 8.75 2.98 -8.86
N VAL A 257 8.67 2.29 -7.73
CA VAL A 257 7.59 1.32 -7.44
C VAL A 257 6.22 2.02 -7.51
N ARG A 258 6.09 3.19 -6.88
CA ARG A 258 4.86 4.00 -6.94
C ARG A 258 4.51 4.39 -8.37
N VAL A 259 5.48 4.87 -9.16
CA VAL A 259 5.24 5.23 -10.57
C VAL A 259 4.73 4.03 -11.37
N VAL A 260 5.35 2.86 -11.22
CA VAL A 260 4.93 1.64 -11.93
C VAL A 260 3.53 1.21 -11.50
N THR A 261 3.24 1.21 -10.20
CA THR A 261 1.92 0.86 -9.67
C THR A 261 0.85 1.85 -10.13
N PHE A 262 1.09 3.15 -10.03
CA PHE A 262 0.10 4.18 -10.38
C PHE A 262 -0.20 4.18 -11.88
N ASN A 263 0.79 3.95 -12.75
CA ASN A 263 0.56 3.76 -14.17
C ASN A 263 -0.30 2.51 -14.47
N PHE A 264 -0.03 1.41 -13.76
CA PHE A 264 -0.86 0.21 -13.86
C PHE A 264 -2.30 0.46 -13.41
N LEU A 265 -2.50 1.11 -12.26
CA LEU A 265 -3.83 1.47 -11.74
C LEU A 265 -4.54 2.47 -12.66
N HIS A 266 -3.82 3.42 -13.25
CA HIS A 266 -4.38 4.35 -14.22
C HIS A 266 -5.02 3.64 -15.41
N GLN A 267 -4.29 2.70 -16.03
CA GLN A 267 -4.81 1.88 -17.14
C GLN A 267 -5.97 1.01 -16.66
N LEU A 268 -5.84 0.38 -15.49
CA LEU A 268 -6.88 -0.49 -14.93
C LEU A 268 -8.19 0.27 -14.65
N PHE A 269 -8.11 1.53 -14.20
CA PHE A 269 -9.25 2.40 -13.97
C PHE A 269 -9.94 2.83 -15.27
N ILE A 270 -9.18 3.01 -16.36
CA ILE A 270 -9.72 3.28 -17.69
C ILE A 270 -10.49 2.05 -18.19
N ASP A 271 -9.88 0.88 -18.08
CA ASP A 271 -10.46 -0.37 -18.57
C ASP A 271 -11.71 -0.79 -17.77
N HIS A 272 -11.72 -0.49 -16.47
CA HIS A 272 -12.76 -0.94 -15.55
C HIS A 272 -13.23 0.18 -14.61
N LYS A 273 -14.28 0.88 -15.05
CA LYS A 273 -14.87 2.04 -14.35
C LYS A 273 -15.36 1.78 -12.92
N ILE A 274 -15.53 0.52 -12.51
CA ILE A 274 -15.98 0.16 -11.16
C ILE A 274 -14.84 0.20 -10.13
N PHE A 275 -13.58 -0.03 -10.55
CA PHE A 275 -12.46 -0.11 -9.61
C PHE A 275 -12.14 1.19 -8.88
N PRO A 276 -12.14 2.38 -9.51
CA PRO A 276 -11.96 3.64 -8.78
C PRO A 276 -12.94 3.74 -7.61
N LYS A 277 -14.22 3.40 -7.84
CA LYS A 277 -15.24 3.42 -6.79
C LYS A 277 -14.96 2.38 -5.71
N LEU A 278 -14.73 1.12 -6.07
CA LEU A 278 -14.46 0.06 -5.09
C LEU A 278 -13.25 0.36 -4.21
N VAL A 279 -12.12 0.75 -4.81
CA VAL A 279 -10.87 1.02 -4.11
C VAL A 279 -11.01 2.17 -3.12
N HIS A 280 -11.71 3.25 -3.49
CA HIS A 280 -11.88 4.40 -2.59
C HIS A 280 -12.98 4.20 -1.54
N PHE A 281 -13.96 3.32 -1.79
CA PHE A 281 -14.91 2.88 -0.75
C PHE A 281 -14.26 1.88 0.24
N GLN A 282 -13.29 1.09 -0.20
CA GLN A 282 -12.48 0.21 0.66
C GLN A 282 -11.49 1.04 1.49
N GLY A 283 -10.89 2.08 0.88
CA GLY A 283 -9.90 2.94 1.51
C GLY A 283 -8.52 2.27 1.59
N TYR A 284 -7.51 3.09 1.81
CA TYR A 284 -6.10 2.70 1.96
C TYR A 284 -5.38 3.73 2.85
N ALA A 285 -4.10 3.52 3.15
CA ALA A 285 -3.34 4.40 4.03
C ALA A 285 -3.40 5.89 3.60
N MET A 286 -3.73 6.78 4.55
CA MET A 286 -3.89 8.23 4.30
C MET A 286 -2.63 8.87 3.73
N ASP A 287 -1.46 8.40 4.16
CA ASP A 287 -0.17 8.94 3.74
C ASP A 287 0.14 8.64 2.26
N LEU A 288 -0.53 7.64 1.67
CA LEU A 288 -0.39 7.29 0.26
C LEU A 288 -1.27 8.17 -0.63
N LEU A 289 -2.37 8.71 -0.11
CA LEU A 289 -3.38 9.44 -0.86
C LEU A 289 -2.83 10.63 -1.66
N PRO A 290 -1.95 11.50 -1.13
CA PRO A 290 -1.34 12.57 -1.94
C PRO A 290 -0.57 12.03 -3.15
N ALA A 291 0.13 10.91 -2.99
CA ALA A 291 0.89 10.28 -4.07
C ALA A 291 -0.03 9.63 -5.10
N THR A 292 -1.10 8.96 -4.66
CA THR A 292 -2.11 8.35 -5.54
C THR A 292 -2.82 9.39 -6.40
N VAL A 293 -3.28 10.50 -5.80
CA VAL A 293 -3.97 11.58 -6.53
C VAL A 293 -3.02 12.31 -7.49
N ALA A 294 -1.76 12.47 -7.12
CA ALA A 294 -0.76 13.09 -7.99
C ALA A 294 -0.30 12.16 -9.13
N GLY A 295 -0.24 10.85 -8.89
CA GLY A 295 0.36 9.87 -9.79
C GLY A 295 -0.60 9.13 -10.72
N ILE A 296 -1.90 9.09 -10.41
CA ILE A 296 -2.92 8.44 -11.27
C ILE A 296 -3.70 9.51 -12.03
N ASP A 297 -3.47 9.65 -13.33
CA ASP A 297 -4.12 10.70 -14.14
C ASP A 297 -5.64 10.52 -14.27
N SER A 298 -6.12 9.25 -14.25
CA SER A 298 -7.55 8.92 -14.34
C SER A 298 -8.30 9.10 -13.01
N ILE A 299 -7.63 9.55 -11.94
CA ILE A 299 -8.24 9.71 -10.60
C ILE A 299 -9.37 10.74 -10.56
N HIS A 300 -9.44 11.65 -11.53
CA HIS A 300 -10.52 12.64 -11.64
C HIS A 300 -11.92 12.00 -11.72
N VAL A 301 -12.03 10.74 -12.18
CA VAL A 301 -13.29 9.96 -12.15
C VAL A 301 -13.87 9.82 -10.74
N CYS A 302 -13.05 9.98 -9.70
CA CYS A 302 -13.51 9.96 -8.31
C CYS A 302 -14.49 11.09 -7.99
N LEU A 303 -14.45 12.21 -8.73
CA LEU A 303 -15.39 13.32 -8.56
C LEU A 303 -16.86 12.89 -8.80
N ASP A 304 -17.09 11.93 -9.68
CA ASP A 304 -18.44 11.47 -10.05
C ASP A 304 -19.18 10.79 -8.89
N PHE A 305 -18.46 10.16 -7.95
CA PHE A 305 -19.02 9.44 -6.81
C PHE A 305 -18.57 10.00 -5.45
N LEU A 306 -17.87 11.14 -5.43
CA LEU A 306 -17.29 11.70 -4.22
C LEU A 306 -18.35 12.03 -3.16
N GLN A 307 -19.50 12.54 -3.59
CA GLN A 307 -20.63 12.82 -2.70
C GLN A 307 -21.13 11.52 -2.04
N GLU A 308 -21.28 10.44 -2.80
CA GLU A 308 -21.69 9.14 -2.23
C GLU A 308 -20.68 8.66 -1.17
N LEU A 309 -19.38 8.85 -1.42
CA LEU A 309 -18.32 8.46 -0.49
C LEU A 309 -18.31 9.30 0.80
N LEU A 310 -18.53 10.61 0.70
CA LEU A 310 -18.58 11.54 1.85
C LEU A 310 -19.74 11.25 2.82
N PHE A 311 -20.85 10.75 2.30
CA PHE A 311 -22.05 10.40 3.07
C PHE A 311 -22.27 8.90 3.22
N ALA A 312 -21.30 8.07 2.81
CA ALA A 312 -21.42 6.63 2.96
C ALA A 312 -21.59 6.28 4.45
N ASN A 313 -22.73 5.68 4.80
CA ASN A 313 -22.88 4.98 6.07
C ASN A 313 -22.21 3.62 5.87
N ALA A 314 -20.94 3.49 6.26
CA ALA A 314 -20.19 2.27 5.99
C ALA A 314 -20.91 1.05 6.59
N PRO A 315 -21.26 0.02 5.79
CA PRO A 315 -21.62 -1.26 6.36
C PRO A 315 -20.35 -1.88 6.95
N ALA A 316 -20.36 -2.12 8.26
CA ALA A 316 -19.26 -2.72 9.02
C ALA A 316 -18.71 -4.04 8.43
N SER A 317 -19.41 -4.67 7.48
CA SER A 317 -19.01 -5.93 6.84
C SER A 317 -17.90 -5.82 5.80
N MET A 318 -17.45 -4.62 5.39
CA MET A 318 -16.34 -4.48 4.43
C MET A 318 -14.97 -4.16 5.08
N LEU A 319 -14.93 -3.89 6.39
CA LEU A 319 -13.69 -3.63 7.13
C LEU A 319 -13.04 -4.89 7.71
N ALA A 320 -13.70 -6.06 7.57
CA ALA A 320 -13.20 -7.34 8.06
C ALA A 320 -12.27 -8.00 7.03
N SER A 321 -11.11 -7.41 6.77
CA SER A 321 -9.97 -8.15 6.18
C SER A 321 -8.62 -7.79 6.83
N ASN A 322 -8.59 -6.79 7.72
CA ASN A 322 -7.41 -6.53 8.55
C ASN A 322 -7.47 -7.35 9.84
N SER A 323 -7.30 -8.67 9.76
CA SER A 323 -6.82 -9.51 10.87
C SER A 323 -6.55 -10.95 10.42
N ILE A 324 -5.44 -11.14 9.72
CA ILE A 324 -4.73 -12.43 9.77
C ILE A 324 -3.28 -12.12 10.10
N VAL A 325 -2.96 -11.90 11.39
CA VAL A 325 -1.73 -12.33 12.08
C VAL A 325 -1.94 -12.19 13.61
N SER A 326 -1.54 -13.24 14.34
CA SER A 326 -1.26 -13.39 15.78
C SER A 326 -2.40 -13.33 16.80
N SER A 327 -2.99 -14.50 17.06
CA SER A 327 -3.55 -14.85 18.36
C SER A 327 -2.46 -15.34 19.33
N THR A 328 -1.88 -14.44 20.11
CA THR A 328 -1.27 -14.75 21.42
C THR A 328 -1.11 -13.46 22.22
N GLY A 329 -1.68 -13.38 23.43
CA GLY A 329 -1.30 -12.37 24.41
C GLY A 329 -2.46 -11.59 25.04
N THR A 330 -2.94 -12.08 26.18
CA THR A 330 -3.69 -11.34 27.20
C THR A 330 -2.94 -10.10 27.72
N GLY A 331 -3.62 -8.97 27.95
CA GLY A 331 -3.05 -7.88 28.75
C GLY A 331 -3.75 -6.52 28.66
N VAL A 332 -4.47 -6.19 29.74
CA VAL A 332 -5.05 -4.91 30.21
C VAL A 332 -4.20 -3.64 29.99
N GLY A 333 -4.84 -2.50 29.65
CA GLY A 333 -4.47 -1.18 30.20
C GLY A 333 -4.26 0.03 29.25
N SER A 334 -5.27 0.90 29.18
CA SER A 334 -5.29 2.39 29.09
C SER A 334 -4.11 3.21 28.51
N GLY A 335 -4.42 4.12 27.56
CA GLY A 335 -3.58 5.28 27.24
C GLY A 335 -4.12 6.09 26.03
N GLY A 336 -4.60 7.31 26.26
CA GLY A 336 -5.27 8.14 25.26
C GLY A 336 -4.34 8.72 24.18
N SER A 337 -4.73 8.49 22.93
CA SER A 337 -4.41 9.30 21.76
C SER A 337 -5.67 9.33 20.90
N GLY A 338 -6.02 10.47 20.31
CA GLY A 338 -7.29 10.70 19.62
C GLY A 338 -7.62 9.68 18.53
N GLU A 339 -8.22 8.56 18.94
CA GLU A 339 -8.82 7.59 18.06
C GLU A 339 -10.04 8.25 17.45
N VAL A 340 -9.95 8.53 16.14
CA VAL A 340 -11.13 8.76 15.32
C VAL A 340 -12.10 7.63 15.65
N ARG A 341 -13.31 7.95 16.12
CA ARG A 341 -14.36 6.93 16.33
C ARG A 341 -14.37 6.04 15.09
N ASN A 342 -14.09 4.75 15.22
CA ASN A 342 -13.87 3.85 14.07
C ASN A 342 -15.01 3.90 13.04
N ASP A 343 -16.22 4.26 13.47
CA ASP A 343 -17.41 4.45 12.63
C ASP A 343 -17.30 5.61 11.62
N LEU A 344 -16.37 6.55 11.84
CA LEU A 344 -16.18 7.76 11.02
C LEU A 344 -14.97 7.70 10.08
N ALA A 345 -14.14 6.66 10.16
CA ALA A 345 -12.91 6.55 9.37
C ALA A 345 -13.15 6.64 7.85
N PRO A 346 -14.20 6.03 7.26
CA PRO A 346 -14.47 6.12 5.82
C PRO A 346 -14.83 7.54 5.37
N GLN A 347 -15.56 8.32 6.17
CA GLN A 347 -15.93 9.68 5.78
C GLN A 347 -14.78 10.66 6.00
N VAL A 348 -13.88 10.40 6.96
CA VAL A 348 -12.61 11.12 7.09
C VAL A 348 -11.68 10.83 5.90
N PHE A 349 -11.58 9.57 5.44
CA PHE A 349 -10.90 9.21 4.19
C PHE A 349 -11.47 10.00 3.00
N ALA A 350 -12.79 9.99 2.86
CA ALA A 350 -13.51 10.66 1.79
C ALA A 350 -13.24 12.18 1.77
N LEU A 351 -13.23 12.81 2.95
CA LEU A 351 -12.92 14.23 3.10
C LEU A 351 -11.48 14.53 2.66
N ARG A 352 -10.53 13.68 3.06
CA ARG A 352 -9.13 13.84 2.67
C ARG A 352 -8.94 13.67 1.15
N LEU A 353 -9.61 12.68 0.56
CA LEU A 353 -9.64 12.48 -0.90
C LEU A 353 -10.21 13.70 -1.62
N ALA A 354 -11.36 14.21 -1.13
CA ALA A 354 -12.01 15.40 -1.67
C ALA A 354 -11.07 16.60 -1.71
N ALA A 355 -10.38 16.87 -0.59
CA ALA A 355 -9.44 17.97 -0.48
C ALA A 355 -8.31 17.88 -1.51
N HIS A 356 -7.69 16.70 -1.67
CA HIS A 356 -6.62 16.51 -2.66
C HIS A 356 -7.11 16.54 -4.10
N LEU A 357 -8.32 16.05 -4.39
CA LEU A 357 -8.92 16.19 -5.72
C LEU A 357 -9.19 17.66 -6.07
N CYS A 358 -9.67 18.45 -5.11
CA CYS A 358 -9.85 19.90 -5.27
C CYS A 358 -8.52 20.63 -5.49
N GLU A 359 -7.46 20.28 -4.76
CA GLU A 359 -6.12 20.85 -4.98
C GLU A 359 -5.56 20.49 -6.36
N ARG A 360 -5.75 19.25 -6.80
CA ARG A 360 -5.24 18.77 -8.09
C ARG A 360 -6.04 19.31 -9.27
N PHE A 361 -7.36 19.45 -9.14
CA PHE A 361 -8.28 19.86 -10.19
C PHE A 361 -9.13 21.06 -9.73
N PRO A 362 -8.56 22.28 -9.65
CA PRO A 362 -9.28 23.48 -9.24
C PRO A 362 -10.18 23.99 -10.37
N LEU A 363 -11.31 23.32 -10.59
CA LEU A 363 -12.32 23.63 -11.59
C LEU A 363 -13.55 24.31 -10.96
N ARG A 364 -14.39 24.96 -11.76
CA ARG A 364 -15.63 25.59 -11.28
C ARG A 364 -16.59 24.57 -10.62
N ASN A 365 -16.70 23.37 -11.18
CA ASN A 365 -17.55 22.32 -10.63
C ASN A 365 -17.02 21.81 -9.27
N THR A 366 -15.71 21.69 -9.11
CA THR A 366 -15.10 21.28 -7.83
C THR A 366 -15.19 22.38 -6.79
N LEU A 367 -15.17 23.66 -7.18
CA LEU A 367 -15.43 24.78 -6.28
C LEU A 367 -16.88 24.74 -5.77
N GLN A 368 -17.86 24.59 -6.67
CA GLN A 368 -19.26 24.47 -6.29
C GLN A 368 -19.50 23.26 -5.37
N MET A 369 -18.89 22.11 -5.68
CA MET A 369 -18.93 20.93 -4.81
C MET A 369 -18.27 21.19 -3.46
N ALA A 370 -17.19 21.96 -3.42
CA ALA A 370 -16.54 22.34 -2.18
C ALA A 370 -17.48 23.16 -1.27
N GLU A 371 -18.13 24.18 -1.83
CA GLU A 371 -19.10 25.04 -1.14
C GLU A 371 -20.33 24.27 -0.66
N GLU A 372 -21.00 23.56 -1.57
CA GLU A 372 -22.32 22.96 -1.29
C GLU A 372 -22.25 21.65 -0.49
N VAL A 373 -21.14 20.91 -0.60
CA VAL A 373 -21.03 19.54 -0.09
C VAL A 373 -19.86 19.35 0.87
N ILE A 374 -18.64 19.71 0.46
CA ILE A 374 -17.43 19.38 1.22
C ILE A 374 -17.33 20.22 2.49
N LEU A 375 -17.60 21.53 2.43
CA LEU A 375 -17.51 22.43 3.59
C LEU A 375 -18.52 22.07 4.71
N PRO A 376 -19.83 21.88 4.43
CA PRO A 376 -20.77 21.42 5.45
C PRO A 376 -20.35 20.07 6.04
N ARG A 377 -19.78 19.17 5.21
CA ARG A 377 -19.31 17.87 5.70
C ARG A 377 -18.07 17.97 6.56
N LEU A 378 -17.13 18.85 6.21
CA LEU A 378 -15.94 19.18 6.99
C LEU A 378 -16.34 19.70 8.37
N GLN A 379 -17.31 20.61 8.43
CA GLN A 379 -17.84 21.13 9.70
C GLN A 379 -18.37 20.00 10.59
N ALA A 380 -19.23 19.14 10.04
CA ALA A 380 -19.80 18.01 10.77
C ALA A 380 -18.73 17.01 11.26
N LEU A 381 -17.71 16.75 10.43
CA LEU A 381 -16.60 15.85 10.77
C LEU A 381 -15.64 16.48 11.80
N ALA A 382 -15.43 17.80 11.75
CA ALA A 382 -14.62 18.50 12.74
C ALA A 382 -15.22 18.38 14.14
N ILE A 383 -16.53 18.63 14.28
CA ILE A 383 -17.25 18.48 15.55
C ILE A 383 -17.23 17.02 16.03
N SER A 384 -17.58 16.07 15.15
CA SER A 384 -17.75 14.67 15.54
C SER A 384 -16.44 13.93 15.84
N THR A 385 -15.32 14.37 15.27
CA THR A 385 -13.99 13.81 15.51
C THR A 385 -13.16 14.58 16.52
N GLY A 386 -13.68 15.70 17.07
CA GLY A 386 -12.93 16.57 17.97
C GLY A 386 -11.71 17.19 17.30
N PHE A 387 -11.91 17.77 16.11
CA PHE A 387 -10.87 18.44 15.32
C PHE A 387 -9.62 17.58 15.10
N SER A 388 -9.85 16.32 14.68
CA SER A 388 -8.76 15.40 14.36
C SER A 388 -7.78 16.02 13.35
N LYS A 389 -6.50 15.67 13.49
CA LYS A 389 -5.40 16.19 12.66
C LYS A 389 -5.72 16.09 11.15
N VAL A 390 -6.29 14.96 10.72
CA VAL A 390 -6.60 14.70 9.31
C VAL A 390 -7.68 15.66 8.77
N VAL A 391 -8.70 15.96 9.57
CA VAL A 391 -9.77 16.90 9.19
C VAL A 391 -9.21 18.31 9.07
N LEU A 392 -8.39 18.74 10.04
CA LEU A 392 -7.73 20.04 10.01
C LEU A 392 -6.77 20.18 8.81
N GLU A 393 -5.93 19.18 8.57
CA GLU A 393 -5.05 19.18 7.40
C GLU A 393 -5.85 19.21 6.07
N SER A 394 -7.05 18.60 6.02
CA SER A 394 -7.92 18.67 4.84
C SER A 394 -8.48 20.08 4.63
N ALA A 395 -8.78 20.80 5.72
CA ALA A 395 -9.16 22.21 5.67
C ALA A 395 -8.03 23.08 5.10
N VAL A 396 -6.77 22.83 5.50
CA VAL A 396 -5.60 23.53 4.95
C VAL A 396 -5.50 23.33 3.43
N ILE A 397 -5.64 22.09 2.97
CA ILE A 397 -5.57 21.76 1.54
C ILE A 397 -6.70 22.45 0.77
N LEU A 398 -7.92 22.44 1.29
CA LEU A 398 -9.05 23.13 0.65
C LEU A 398 -8.83 24.65 0.58
N ALA A 399 -8.31 25.26 1.66
CA ALA A 399 -7.98 26.68 1.72
C ALA A 399 -6.84 27.06 0.76
N LYS A 400 -5.93 26.12 0.48
CA LYS A 400 -4.87 26.25 -0.53
C LYS A 400 -5.43 26.11 -1.95
N ALA A 401 -6.31 25.14 -2.18
CA ALA A 401 -6.95 24.88 -3.47
C ALA A 401 -7.85 26.04 -3.92
N PHE A 402 -8.65 26.60 -3.01
CA PHE A 402 -9.59 27.66 -3.30
C PHE A 402 -9.39 28.87 -2.36
N PRO A 403 -8.63 29.88 -2.79
CA PRO A 403 -8.41 31.09 -2.02
C PRO A 403 -9.68 31.84 -1.60
N SER A 404 -10.76 31.75 -2.38
CA SER A 404 -12.05 32.37 -2.10
C SER A 404 -12.75 31.80 -0.86
N LEU A 405 -12.57 30.50 -0.57
CA LEU A 405 -13.26 29.81 0.52
C LEU A 405 -12.59 29.96 1.89
N ARG A 406 -11.44 30.64 1.96
CA ARG A 406 -10.63 30.73 3.19
C ARG A 406 -11.38 31.32 4.37
N ASN A 407 -12.06 32.44 4.14
CA ASN A 407 -12.81 33.12 5.20
C ASN A 407 -13.97 32.27 5.71
N GLU A 408 -14.63 31.54 4.80
CA GLU A 408 -15.70 30.61 5.15
C GLU A 408 -15.17 29.42 5.96
N ILE A 409 -14.08 28.80 5.52
CA ILE A 409 -13.38 27.74 6.27
C ILE A 409 -12.99 28.22 7.67
N PHE A 410 -12.46 29.44 7.80
CA PHE A 410 -12.13 30.01 9.10
C PHE A 410 -13.35 30.24 9.97
N SER A 411 -14.43 30.82 9.43
CA SER A 411 -15.69 31.04 10.16
C SER A 411 -16.23 29.72 10.69
N ILE A 412 -16.34 28.72 9.82
CA ILE A 412 -16.85 27.38 10.14
C ILE A 412 -16.02 26.73 11.26
N LEU A 413 -14.70 26.77 11.16
CA LEU A 413 -13.82 26.15 12.16
C LEU A 413 -13.84 26.91 13.50
N GLN A 414 -13.92 28.24 13.50
CA GLN A 414 -14.01 29.05 14.72
C GLN A 414 -15.35 28.86 15.44
N GLU A 415 -16.46 28.91 14.71
CA GLU A 415 -17.81 28.75 15.24
C GLU A 415 -18.04 27.38 15.90
N THR A 416 -17.32 26.36 15.43
CA THR A 416 -17.47 24.99 15.91
C THR A 416 -16.45 24.59 16.97
N SER A 417 -15.41 25.40 17.20
CA SER A 417 -14.32 25.05 18.12
C SER A 417 -14.71 25.24 19.59
N GLY A 418 -14.45 24.22 20.40
CA GLY A 418 -14.53 24.33 21.85
C GLY A 418 -13.26 24.95 22.45
N PRO A 419 -13.27 25.31 23.76
CA PRO A 419 -12.10 25.89 24.43
C PRO A 419 -10.86 24.97 24.47
N GLN A 420 -11.03 23.66 24.28
CA GLN A 420 -9.94 22.68 24.24
C GLN A 420 -9.26 22.57 22.86
N ASP A 421 -9.97 22.96 21.79
CA ASP A 421 -9.52 22.79 20.40
C ASP A 421 -8.75 24.02 19.86
N GLY A 422 -8.75 25.12 20.63
CA GLY A 422 -8.21 26.41 20.23
C GLY A 422 -6.73 26.37 19.82
N ILE A 423 -5.90 25.51 20.42
CA ILE A 423 -4.47 25.40 20.07
C ILE A 423 -4.28 24.75 18.69
N ALA A 424 -5.00 23.65 18.41
CA ALA A 424 -4.91 22.96 17.13
C ALA A 424 -5.50 23.81 16.00
N LEU A 425 -6.62 24.50 16.29
CA LEU A 425 -7.21 25.45 15.37
C LEU A 425 -6.27 26.63 15.09
N GLN A 426 -5.67 27.24 16.13
CA GLN A 426 -4.76 28.36 15.94
C GLN A 426 -3.55 27.98 15.09
N ARG A 427 -2.96 26.79 15.31
CA ARG A 427 -1.88 26.27 14.45
C ARG A 427 -2.33 26.10 13.00
N THR A 428 -3.56 25.65 12.77
CA THR A 428 -4.14 25.47 11.44
C THR A 428 -4.33 26.83 10.75
N ILE A 429 -4.87 27.82 11.47
CA ILE A 429 -5.03 29.20 10.99
C ILE A 429 -3.68 29.82 10.67
N ASP A 430 -2.69 29.65 11.55
CA ASP A 430 -1.32 30.14 11.34
C ASP A 430 -0.68 29.48 10.11
N THR A 431 -0.91 28.18 9.90
CA THR A 431 -0.42 27.44 8.72
C THR A 431 -1.05 27.97 7.45
N ILE A 432 -2.39 28.10 7.41
CA ILE A 432 -3.09 28.66 6.24
C ILE A 432 -2.56 30.06 5.96
N THR A 433 -2.43 30.90 6.99
CA THR A 433 -1.96 32.29 6.88
C THR A 433 -0.50 32.39 6.45
N TYR A 434 0.37 31.48 6.89
CA TYR A 434 1.76 31.41 6.45
C TYR A 434 1.87 30.97 4.98
N GLU A 435 1.10 29.98 4.54
CA GLU A 435 1.07 29.56 3.13
C GLU A 435 0.59 30.70 2.19
N LEU A 436 -0.17 31.69 2.71
CA LEU A 436 -0.49 32.93 1.99
C LEU A 436 0.73 33.79 1.69
N GLN A 437 1.71 33.84 2.60
CA GLN A 437 2.91 34.66 2.43
C GLN A 437 3.79 34.12 1.30
N ASP A 438 3.77 32.80 1.08
CA ASP A 438 4.48 32.13 0.00
C ASP A 438 3.72 32.25 -1.34
N LEU A 439 2.38 32.17 -1.31
CA LEU A 439 1.52 32.36 -2.49
C LEU A 439 1.43 33.81 -2.97
N ALA A 440 1.71 34.79 -2.11
CA ALA A 440 1.84 36.20 -2.51
C ALA A 440 3.00 36.44 -3.50
N ALA A 441 3.91 35.47 -3.66
CA ALA A 441 4.97 35.50 -4.68
C ALA A 441 4.56 34.90 -6.04
N LEU A 442 3.37 34.27 -6.14
CA LEU A 442 2.89 33.69 -7.40
C LEU A 442 1.46 34.17 -7.69
N ASP A 443 1.41 35.40 -8.21
CA ASP A 443 0.28 35.93 -8.96
C ASP A 443 -0.23 34.89 -9.96
N LYS A 444 -1.28 34.17 -9.58
CA LYS A 444 -2.14 33.42 -10.50
C LYS A 444 -3.40 34.26 -10.71
N SER A 445 -3.21 35.40 -11.37
CA SER A 445 -4.23 36.19 -12.05
C SER A 445 -4.91 35.46 -13.23
N ILE A 446 -4.95 34.13 -13.22
CA ILE A 446 -5.65 33.33 -14.24
C ILE A 446 -6.25 32.09 -13.57
N LEU A 447 -7.43 32.28 -12.96
CA LEU A 447 -8.62 31.43 -13.12
C LEU A 447 -9.83 32.09 -12.48
#